data_AF-A0A7Y0K5M5-F1
#
_entry.id   AF-A0A7Y0K5M5-F1
#
_cell.length_a   1.000
_cell.length_b   1.000
_cell.length_c   1.000
_cell.angle_alpha   90.00
_cell.angle_beta   90.00
_cell.angle_gamma   90.00
#
_symmetry.space_group_name_H-M   'P 1'
#
loop_
_entity.id
_entity.type
_entity.pdbx_description
1 polymer ?
#
loop_
_entity_poly.entity_id
_entity_poly.type
_entity_poly.pdbx_seq_one_letter_code
_entity_poly.pdbx_strand_id
1 'polypeptide(L)'
;MFTNNIAKRILFAPPLQGADTLLILSGYATPNMASWLIKSFQEQNMHPLNISLLIGMVPYDGLSVPIHEGFMELHGKTYPKAVDSFSCSYVCENPPVHANLYIWLKEESPVQAYTGSADFVQNAFIQSRKEIVVCCDPKEAYKFYEEVEANSIYCNHAEVEDHIVLRPTHQILDAENKPLTTLAGEGITSTTLSLLTNKGEVGEKSGLNWGQRKGRNKNEAYIHLPAKIARSGFFPLNKQHFTVITDDGHTLLLRVEQQNDKAITTPLSNAQLGEYFRNRLGLGNGAFVTKQDLLNYGRTDVTFYKIDDEQYFMDFHV
;
A
#
# COMPACT_ATOMS: atom_id res chain seq x y z
N MET A 1 -8.69 22.36 -16.31
CA MET A 1 -7.82 21.16 -16.45
C MET A 1 -6.58 21.34 -15.59
N PHE A 2 -6.22 20.31 -14.83
CA PHE A 2 -5.05 20.23 -13.98
C PHE A 2 -4.11 19.16 -14.54
N THR A 3 -2.82 19.48 -14.60
CA THR A 3 -1.78 18.56 -15.08
C THR A 3 -0.59 18.45 -14.13
N ASN A 4 -0.59 19.26 -13.06
CA ASN A 4 0.49 19.38 -12.09
C ASN A 4 -0.09 19.47 -10.68
N ASN A 5 0.64 18.95 -9.69
CA ASN A 5 0.24 18.96 -8.27
C ASN A 5 -1.15 18.31 -8.06
N ILE A 6 -1.42 17.24 -8.80
CA ILE A 6 -2.72 16.57 -8.87
C ILE A 6 -3.12 16.07 -7.47
N ALA A 7 -2.22 15.38 -6.76
CA ALA A 7 -2.47 14.94 -5.39
C ALA A 7 -2.88 16.10 -4.46
N LYS A 8 -2.14 17.21 -4.50
CA LYS A 8 -2.45 18.39 -3.68
C LYS A 8 -3.84 18.93 -3.97
N ARG A 9 -4.23 18.99 -5.25
CA ARG A 9 -5.50 19.60 -5.67
C ARG A 9 -6.70 18.70 -5.39
N ILE A 10 -6.55 17.41 -5.62
CA ILE A 10 -7.68 16.45 -5.61
C ILE A 10 -7.79 15.75 -4.26
N LEU A 11 -6.68 15.44 -3.60
CA LEU A 11 -6.69 14.62 -2.38
C LEU A 11 -6.50 15.45 -1.11
N PHE A 12 -5.67 16.50 -1.14
CA PHE A 12 -5.32 17.24 0.09
C PHE A 12 -6.03 18.59 0.25
N ALA A 13 -6.39 19.28 -0.83
CA ALA A 13 -7.05 20.59 -0.74
C ALA A 13 -8.52 20.53 -0.28
N PRO A 14 -9.35 19.55 -0.73
CA PRO A 14 -10.75 19.46 -0.32
C PRO A 14 -11.00 19.29 1.18
N PRO A 15 -10.29 18.40 1.91
CA PRO A 15 -10.51 18.28 3.35
C PRO A 15 -10.07 19.51 4.14
N LEU A 16 -9.07 20.28 3.65
CA LEU A 16 -8.73 21.59 4.22
C LEU A 16 -9.83 22.65 4.03
N GLN A 17 -10.78 22.41 3.13
CA GLN A 17 -11.96 23.24 2.88
C GLN A 17 -13.21 22.72 3.61
N GLY A 18 -13.05 21.68 4.44
CA GLY A 18 -14.10 21.13 5.29
C GLY A 18 -14.89 19.98 4.68
N ALA A 19 -14.40 19.36 3.61
CA ALA A 19 -14.90 18.06 3.18
C ALA A 19 -14.46 16.96 4.17
N ASP A 20 -15.32 15.98 4.43
CA ASP A 20 -15.12 14.93 5.44
C ASP A 20 -15.07 13.52 4.86
N THR A 21 -15.55 13.33 3.63
CA THR A 21 -15.65 12.01 3.01
C THR A 21 -15.14 12.05 1.58
N LEU A 22 -14.26 11.12 1.23
CA LEU A 22 -13.74 10.91 -0.13
C LEU A 22 -14.31 9.62 -0.69
N LEU A 23 -15.07 9.73 -1.78
CA LEU A 23 -15.49 8.60 -2.60
C LEU A 23 -14.60 8.52 -3.83
N ILE A 24 -14.11 7.32 -4.13
CA ILE A 24 -13.21 7.06 -5.23
C ILE A 24 -13.81 5.94 -6.06
N LEU A 25 -14.13 6.21 -7.32
CA LEU A 25 -14.37 5.18 -8.33
C LEU A 25 -13.18 5.21 -9.27
N SER A 26 -12.47 4.10 -9.37
CA SER A 26 -11.29 3.99 -10.23
C SER A 26 -11.30 2.70 -11.03
N GLY A 27 -10.86 2.75 -12.28
CA GLY A 27 -10.74 1.56 -13.12
C GLY A 27 -9.81 0.55 -12.46
N TYR A 28 -8.63 1.02 -12.05
CA TYR A 28 -7.64 0.23 -11.31
C TYR A 28 -7.15 0.96 -10.07
N ALA A 29 -6.78 0.20 -9.04
CA ALA A 29 -6.27 0.76 -7.79
C ALA A 29 -5.21 -0.14 -7.17
N THR A 30 -4.29 0.43 -6.39
CA THR A 30 -3.34 -0.33 -5.57
C THR A 30 -3.50 -0.06 -4.07
N PRO A 31 -3.30 -1.07 -3.20
CA PRO A 31 -3.30 -0.88 -1.75
C PRO A 31 -2.14 0.03 -1.30
N ASN A 32 -1.06 0.10 -2.08
CA ASN A 32 0.02 1.08 -1.89
C ASN A 32 -0.53 2.52 -1.87
N MET A 33 -1.35 2.88 -2.86
CA MET A 33 -1.93 4.23 -2.96
C MET A 33 -2.89 4.53 -1.81
N ALA A 34 -3.77 3.58 -1.45
CA ALA A 34 -4.66 3.72 -0.31
C ALA A 34 -3.87 3.92 1.00
N SER A 35 -2.88 3.05 1.24
CA SER A 35 -2.00 3.12 2.40
C SER A 35 -1.23 4.45 2.47
N TRP A 36 -0.71 4.92 1.33
CA TRP A 36 -0.01 6.19 1.23
C TRP A 36 -0.91 7.37 1.54
N LEU A 37 -2.15 7.37 1.03
CA LEU A 37 -3.11 8.43 1.28
C LEU A 37 -3.47 8.52 2.77
N ILE A 38 -3.86 7.38 3.37
CA ILE A 38 -4.19 7.27 4.80
C ILE A 38 -3.01 7.78 5.63
N LYS A 39 -1.80 7.29 5.35
CA LYS A 39 -0.61 7.68 6.10
C LYS A 39 -0.27 9.16 5.93
N SER A 40 -0.44 9.70 4.72
CA SER A 40 -0.22 11.12 4.44
C SER A 40 -1.18 12.02 5.22
N PHE A 41 -2.44 11.62 5.36
CA PHE A 41 -3.40 12.33 6.20
C PHE A 41 -3.03 12.27 7.69
N GLN A 42 -2.58 11.11 8.18
CA GLN A 42 -2.08 10.98 9.57
C GLN A 42 -0.89 11.89 9.86
N GLU A 43 0.09 11.93 8.94
CA GLU A 43 1.29 12.74 9.12
C GLU A 43 1.02 14.25 9.02
N GLN A 44 -0.04 14.65 8.31
CA GLN A 44 -0.51 16.03 8.24
C GLN A 44 -1.45 16.43 9.38
N ASN A 45 -1.77 15.51 10.30
CA ASN A 45 -2.75 15.70 11.39
C ASN A 45 -4.08 16.25 10.87
N MET A 46 -4.58 15.68 9.78
CA MET A 46 -5.86 16.11 9.21
C MET A 46 -7.01 15.77 10.15
N HIS A 47 -8.12 16.50 10.04
CA HIS A 47 -9.36 16.10 10.68
C HIS A 47 -9.74 14.69 10.23
N PRO A 48 -10.41 13.89 11.07
CA PRO A 48 -10.84 12.55 10.67
C PRO A 48 -11.71 12.57 9.41
N LEU A 49 -11.41 11.68 8.47
CA LEU A 49 -12.10 11.55 7.18
C LEU A 49 -12.58 10.11 6.99
N ASN A 50 -13.61 9.93 6.16
CA ASN A 50 -14.00 8.63 5.62
C ASN A 50 -13.49 8.50 4.19
N ILE A 51 -13.04 7.30 3.82
CA ILE A 51 -12.57 7.01 2.46
C ILE A 51 -13.27 5.75 1.97
N SER A 52 -13.98 5.84 0.85
CA SER A 52 -14.61 4.70 0.17
C SER A 52 -14.01 4.54 -1.22
N LEU A 53 -13.46 3.35 -1.50
CA LEU A 53 -12.84 3.01 -2.77
C LEU A 53 -13.66 1.93 -3.49
N LEU A 54 -14.00 2.19 -4.74
CA LEU A 54 -14.70 1.29 -5.64
C LEU A 54 -13.83 1.01 -6.88
N ILE A 55 -13.49 -0.26 -7.11
CA ILE A 55 -12.61 -0.69 -8.21
C ILE A 55 -13.46 -1.26 -9.34
N GLY A 56 -13.38 -0.65 -10.53
CA GLY A 56 -14.36 -0.84 -11.60
C GLY A 56 -14.03 -1.92 -12.64
N MET A 57 -12.76 -2.25 -12.87
CA MET A 57 -12.36 -3.19 -13.94
C MET A 57 -12.29 -4.66 -13.52
N VAL A 58 -12.61 -4.97 -12.26
CA VAL A 58 -12.51 -6.32 -11.69
C VAL A 58 -13.31 -7.38 -12.47
N PRO A 59 -14.55 -7.14 -12.97
CA PRO A 59 -15.30 -8.15 -13.74
C PRO A 59 -14.65 -8.53 -15.06
N TYR A 60 -13.78 -7.67 -15.61
CA TYR A 60 -13.15 -7.86 -16.91
C TYR A 60 -11.73 -8.42 -16.78
N ASP A 61 -10.88 -7.76 -15.99
CA ASP A 61 -9.47 -8.12 -15.86
C ASP A 61 -9.19 -9.08 -14.71
N GLY A 62 -10.10 -9.19 -13.75
CA GLY A 62 -9.85 -9.81 -12.46
C GLY A 62 -8.98 -8.93 -11.57
N LEU A 63 -8.45 -9.52 -10.49
CA LEU A 63 -7.57 -8.86 -9.53
C LEU A 63 -6.40 -9.79 -9.21
N SER A 64 -5.20 -9.27 -8.90
CA SER A 64 -4.16 -10.16 -8.38
C SER A 64 -4.36 -10.45 -6.90
N VAL A 65 -3.95 -11.64 -6.47
CA VAL A 65 -4.01 -12.06 -5.05
C VAL A 65 -3.33 -11.04 -4.12
N PRO A 66 -2.11 -10.53 -4.38
CA PRO A 66 -1.47 -9.55 -3.50
C PRO A 66 -2.24 -8.22 -3.39
N ILE A 67 -2.89 -7.78 -4.49
CA ILE A 67 -3.71 -6.57 -4.48
C ILE A 67 -4.97 -6.80 -3.64
N HIS A 68 -5.63 -7.94 -3.82
CA HIS A 68 -6.80 -8.33 -3.03
C HIS A 68 -6.50 -8.38 -1.54
N GLU A 69 -5.48 -9.15 -1.14
CA GLU A 69 -5.04 -9.29 0.25
C GLU A 69 -4.63 -7.94 0.85
N GLY A 70 -3.91 -7.12 0.08
CA GLY A 70 -3.52 -5.78 0.51
C GLY A 70 -4.72 -4.87 0.79
N PHE A 71 -5.79 -4.94 0.00
CA PHE A 71 -7.02 -4.20 0.28
C PHE A 71 -7.80 -4.77 1.46
N MET A 72 -7.91 -6.10 1.59
CA MET A 72 -8.53 -6.72 2.77
C MET A 72 -7.84 -6.29 4.07
N GLU A 73 -6.51 -6.22 4.05
CA GLU A 73 -5.71 -5.79 5.21
C GLU A 73 -5.91 -4.29 5.54
N LEU A 74 -6.41 -3.48 4.61
CA LEU A 74 -6.75 -2.07 4.87
C LEU A 74 -8.22 -1.88 5.25
N HIS A 75 -9.11 -2.69 4.70
CA HIS A 75 -10.56 -2.56 4.82
C HIS A 75 -11.04 -2.63 6.29
N GLY A 76 -11.98 -1.75 6.64
CA GLY A 76 -12.71 -1.82 7.91
C GLY A 76 -11.86 -1.48 9.13
N LYS A 77 -10.61 -1.05 8.93
CA LYS A 77 -9.74 -0.58 10.01
C LYS A 77 -9.98 0.91 10.27
N THR A 78 -9.96 1.27 11.54
CA THR A 78 -9.88 2.65 11.99
C THR A 78 -8.41 3.07 12.05
N TYR A 79 -8.07 4.24 11.52
CA TYR A 79 -6.70 4.75 11.53
C TYR A 79 -6.64 6.02 12.37
N PRO A 80 -6.27 5.90 13.66
CA PRO A 80 -6.37 7.00 14.60
C PRO A 80 -5.73 8.28 14.07
N LYS A 81 -6.37 9.42 14.38
CA LYS A 81 -5.89 10.79 14.12
C LYS A 81 -6.01 11.31 12.68
N ALA A 82 -6.61 10.59 11.74
CA ALA A 82 -6.89 11.15 10.41
C ALA A 82 -7.92 10.43 9.54
N VAL A 83 -8.10 9.11 9.68
CA VAL A 83 -9.08 8.37 8.86
C VAL A 83 -9.92 7.51 9.78
N ASP A 84 -11.19 7.88 9.92
CA ASP A 84 -12.14 7.16 10.78
C ASP A 84 -12.50 5.81 10.17
N SER A 85 -12.69 5.76 8.86
CA SER A 85 -12.95 4.52 8.14
C SER A 85 -12.33 4.51 6.75
N PHE A 86 -11.83 3.34 6.36
CA PHE A 86 -11.50 3.02 4.97
C PHE A 86 -12.31 1.80 4.55
N SER A 87 -13.03 1.93 3.44
CA SER A 87 -13.75 0.83 2.80
C SER A 87 -13.24 0.63 1.37
N CYS A 88 -13.23 -0.63 0.95
CA CYS A 88 -12.89 -1.02 -0.41
C CYS A 88 -13.90 -2.04 -0.91
N SER A 89 -14.41 -1.80 -2.12
CA SER A 89 -15.37 -2.64 -2.83
C SER A 89 -14.91 -2.87 -4.27
N TYR A 90 -15.37 -3.96 -4.85
CA TYR A 90 -15.15 -4.32 -6.25
C TYR A 90 -16.47 -4.30 -6.97
N VAL A 91 -16.51 -3.70 -8.16
CA VAL A 91 -17.62 -3.95 -9.09
C VAL A 91 -17.59 -5.44 -9.42
N CYS A 92 -18.74 -6.11 -9.28
CA CYS A 92 -18.86 -7.56 -9.50
C CYS A 92 -19.86 -7.91 -10.59
N GLU A 93 -20.58 -6.93 -11.13
CA GLU A 93 -21.51 -7.13 -12.24
C GLU A 93 -21.03 -6.41 -13.52
N ASN A 94 -21.55 -6.84 -14.67
CA ASN A 94 -21.29 -6.19 -15.94
C ASN A 94 -22.28 -5.04 -16.19
N PRO A 95 -21.87 -3.98 -16.92
CA PRO A 95 -20.57 -3.81 -17.59
C PRO A 95 -19.45 -3.38 -16.62
N PRO A 96 -18.17 -3.72 -16.91
CA PRO A 96 -17.04 -3.22 -16.14
C PRO A 96 -16.93 -1.69 -16.28
N VAL A 97 -16.41 -1.03 -15.25
CA VAL A 97 -16.36 0.43 -15.16
C VAL A 97 -14.93 0.93 -15.26
N HIS A 98 -14.55 1.42 -16.44
CA HIS A 98 -13.24 2.03 -16.68
C HIS A 98 -13.30 3.56 -16.50
N ALA A 99 -13.54 4.01 -15.28
CA ALA A 99 -13.68 5.43 -14.96
C ALA A 99 -12.81 5.82 -13.77
N ASN A 100 -12.34 7.06 -13.76
CA ASN A 100 -11.61 7.65 -12.64
C ASN A 100 -12.35 8.89 -12.16
N LEU A 101 -12.90 8.79 -10.95
CA LEU A 101 -13.77 9.78 -10.34
C LEU A 101 -13.45 9.90 -8.84
N TYR A 102 -13.23 11.14 -8.41
CA TYR A 102 -12.89 11.49 -7.03
C TYR A 102 -13.90 12.51 -6.54
N ILE A 103 -14.75 12.12 -5.59
CA ILE A 103 -15.87 12.91 -5.10
C ILE A 103 -15.65 13.20 -3.63
N TRP A 104 -15.75 14.46 -3.27
CA TRP A 104 -15.69 14.89 -1.88
C TRP A 104 -17.09 15.27 -1.42
N LEU A 105 -17.48 14.69 -0.29
CA LEU A 105 -18.68 15.07 0.44
C LEU A 105 -18.33 15.94 1.66
N LYS A 106 -19.30 16.73 2.06
CA LYS A 106 -19.36 17.36 3.37
C LYS A 106 -20.74 17.07 3.94
N GLU A 107 -20.79 16.42 5.10
CA GLU A 107 -22.06 16.02 5.75
C GLU A 107 -23.01 15.34 4.73
N GLU A 108 -22.52 14.30 4.05
CA GLU A 108 -23.24 13.51 3.00
C GLU A 108 -23.55 14.28 1.70
N SER A 109 -23.29 15.58 1.62
CA SER A 109 -23.57 16.37 0.40
C SER A 109 -22.35 16.46 -0.50
N PRO A 110 -22.43 16.11 -1.80
CA PRO A 110 -21.29 16.23 -2.72
C PRO A 110 -20.96 17.70 -2.97
N VAL A 111 -19.74 18.10 -2.61
CA VAL A 111 -19.27 19.49 -2.70
C VAL A 111 -18.26 19.71 -3.82
N GLN A 112 -17.44 18.72 -4.13
CA GLN A 112 -16.39 18.81 -5.16
C GLN A 112 -16.25 17.44 -5.85
N ALA A 113 -16.03 17.44 -7.17
CA ALA A 113 -15.75 16.21 -7.90
C ALA A 113 -14.73 16.44 -9.02
N TYR A 114 -13.94 15.40 -9.29
CA TYR A 114 -12.86 15.43 -10.27
C TYR A 114 -12.84 14.14 -11.08
N THR A 115 -12.60 14.26 -12.39
CA THR A 115 -12.45 13.11 -13.28
C THR A 115 -11.31 13.33 -14.29
N GLY A 116 -10.70 12.24 -14.75
CA GLY A 116 -9.55 12.33 -15.64
C GLY A 116 -8.91 10.99 -15.95
N SER A 117 -7.61 11.01 -16.26
CA SER A 117 -6.84 9.82 -16.60
C SER A 117 -6.22 9.11 -15.39
N ALA A 118 -6.20 9.76 -14.21
CA ALA A 118 -5.48 9.25 -13.04
C ALA A 118 -6.23 8.10 -12.35
N ASP A 119 -5.78 6.87 -12.57
CA ASP A 119 -6.14 5.71 -11.75
C ASP A 119 -5.67 5.88 -10.30
N PHE A 120 -6.28 5.14 -9.36
CA PHE A 120 -5.95 5.21 -7.95
C PHE A 120 -4.69 4.39 -7.60
N VAL A 121 -3.58 4.76 -8.24
CA VAL A 121 -2.25 4.17 -8.12
C VAL A 121 -1.23 5.27 -7.80
N GLN A 122 -0.15 4.99 -7.06
CA GLN A 122 0.74 6.07 -6.59
C GLN A 122 1.39 6.81 -7.74
N ASN A 123 1.77 6.11 -8.81
CA ASN A 123 2.42 6.71 -9.96
C ASN A 123 1.58 7.80 -10.66
N ALA A 124 0.26 7.74 -10.57
CA ALA A 124 -0.64 8.78 -11.09
C ALA A 124 -0.61 10.08 -10.26
N PHE A 125 -0.18 9.99 -9.00
CA PHE A 125 -0.20 11.10 -8.03
C PHE A 125 1.19 11.59 -7.59
N ILE A 126 2.20 10.71 -7.60
CA ILE A 126 3.55 10.93 -7.10
C ILE A 126 4.54 11.00 -8.29
N GLN A 127 4.54 12.15 -8.99
CA GLN A 127 5.56 12.66 -9.94
C GLN A 127 6.26 11.69 -10.94
N SER A 128 5.75 10.50 -11.20
CA SER A 128 6.30 9.57 -12.19
C SER A 128 5.52 9.57 -13.51
N ARG A 129 4.23 9.96 -13.49
CA ARG A 129 3.38 10.09 -14.69
C ARG A 129 2.75 11.47 -14.83
N LYS A 130 2.42 11.83 -16.08
CA LYS A 130 1.66 13.04 -16.40
C LYS A 130 0.20 12.66 -16.61
N GLU A 131 -0.62 13.00 -15.64
CA GLU A 131 -2.06 12.80 -15.72
C GLU A 131 -2.79 14.10 -16.07
N ILE A 132 -4.01 13.97 -16.60
CA ILE A 132 -4.93 15.08 -16.79
C ILE A 132 -6.15 14.86 -15.91
N VAL A 133 -6.57 15.92 -15.20
CA VAL A 133 -7.79 15.88 -14.39
C VAL A 133 -8.56 17.19 -14.54
N VAL A 134 -9.89 17.12 -14.55
CA VAL A 134 -10.79 18.28 -14.61
C VAL A 134 -11.79 18.22 -13.46
N CYS A 135 -12.30 19.37 -13.04
CA CYS A 135 -13.50 19.40 -12.19
C CYS A 135 -14.70 18.93 -13.02
N CYS A 136 -15.62 18.22 -12.38
CA CYS A 136 -16.91 17.85 -12.95
C CYS A 136 -18.03 18.20 -11.96
N ASP A 137 -19.29 18.07 -12.38
CA ASP A 137 -20.43 18.34 -11.53
C ASP A 137 -20.49 17.33 -10.37
N PRO A 138 -20.46 17.77 -9.09
CA PRO A 138 -20.44 16.85 -7.96
C PRO A 138 -21.71 16.00 -7.82
N LYS A 139 -22.88 16.51 -8.23
CA LYS A 139 -24.15 15.79 -8.09
C LYS A 139 -24.27 14.70 -9.16
N GLU A 140 -23.91 15.01 -10.41
CA GLU A 140 -23.88 14.02 -11.48
C GLU A 140 -22.83 12.93 -11.20
N ALA A 141 -21.65 13.33 -10.73
CA ALA A 141 -20.60 12.40 -10.31
C ALA A 141 -21.08 11.46 -9.20
N TYR A 142 -21.71 12.02 -8.16
CA TYR A 142 -22.19 11.23 -7.03
C TYR A 142 -23.30 10.26 -7.44
N LYS A 143 -24.25 10.71 -8.27
CA LYS A 143 -25.28 9.84 -8.82
C LYS A 143 -24.68 8.66 -9.60
N PHE A 144 -23.68 8.91 -10.45
CA PHE A 144 -23.01 7.83 -11.18
C PHE A 144 -22.26 6.88 -10.23
N TYR A 145 -21.60 7.40 -9.19
CA TYR A 145 -20.96 6.57 -8.18
C TYR A 145 -21.97 5.64 -7.47
N GLU A 146 -23.13 6.16 -7.03
CA GLU A 146 -24.17 5.36 -6.37
C GLU A 146 -24.73 4.25 -7.30
N GLU A 147 -24.91 4.56 -8.59
CA GLU A 147 -25.32 3.57 -9.59
C GLU A 147 -24.30 2.43 -9.73
N VAL A 148 -22.99 2.72 -9.65
CA VAL A 148 -21.93 1.71 -9.72
C VAL A 148 -21.79 0.95 -8.40
N GLU A 149 -21.89 1.63 -7.26
CA GLU A 149 -21.77 1.05 -5.92
C GLU A 149 -22.86 -0.01 -5.66
N ALA A 150 -24.07 0.21 -6.16
CA ALA A 150 -25.17 -0.75 -6.09
C ALA A 150 -24.86 -2.12 -6.72
N ASN A 151 -23.87 -2.18 -7.63
CA ASN A 151 -23.44 -3.37 -8.35
C ASN A 151 -22.05 -3.87 -7.89
N SER A 152 -21.72 -3.59 -6.63
CA SER A 152 -20.41 -3.88 -6.04
C SER A 152 -20.51 -4.74 -4.77
N ILE A 153 -19.39 -5.35 -4.41
CA ILE A 153 -19.23 -6.20 -3.24
C ILE A 153 -18.02 -5.74 -2.43
N TYR A 154 -18.13 -5.73 -1.10
CA TYR A 154 -16.98 -5.40 -0.24
C TYR A 154 -15.84 -6.40 -0.44
N CYS A 155 -14.61 -5.90 -0.42
CA CYS A 155 -13.43 -6.73 -0.66
C CYS A 155 -13.20 -7.81 0.39
N ASN A 156 -13.81 -7.71 1.57
CA ASN A 156 -13.73 -8.69 2.66
C ASN A 156 -15.05 -9.46 2.85
N HIS A 157 -16.00 -9.33 1.91
CA HIS A 157 -17.24 -10.10 1.97
C HIS A 157 -16.92 -11.59 1.87
N ALA A 158 -17.62 -12.43 2.64
CA ALA A 158 -17.31 -13.86 2.73
C ALA A 158 -17.40 -14.60 1.38
N GLU A 159 -18.21 -14.08 0.45
CA GLU A 159 -18.45 -14.64 -0.88
C GLU A 159 -17.73 -13.83 -1.99
N VAL A 160 -16.83 -12.89 -1.65
CA VAL A 160 -16.19 -12.02 -2.65
C VAL A 160 -15.48 -12.81 -3.76
N GLU A 161 -14.84 -13.92 -3.40
CA GLU A 161 -14.11 -14.80 -4.33
C GLU A 161 -15.03 -15.58 -5.28
N ASP A 162 -16.33 -15.69 -4.98
CA ASP A 162 -17.32 -16.28 -5.90
C ASP A 162 -17.74 -15.29 -7.00
N HIS A 163 -17.48 -14.00 -6.78
CA HIS A 163 -17.91 -12.90 -7.64
C HIS A 163 -16.77 -12.27 -8.46
N ILE A 164 -15.51 -12.59 -8.16
CA ILE A 164 -14.35 -12.02 -8.84
C ILE A 164 -13.37 -13.10 -9.29
N VAL A 165 -12.53 -12.78 -10.27
CA VAL A 165 -11.44 -13.66 -10.70
C VAL A 165 -10.13 -13.20 -10.07
N LEU A 166 -9.58 -14.01 -9.16
CA LEU A 166 -8.25 -13.80 -8.62
C LEU A 166 -7.17 -14.44 -9.50
N ARG A 167 -6.07 -13.69 -9.71
CA ARG A 167 -4.92 -14.12 -10.52
C ARG A 167 -3.62 -14.05 -9.71
N PRO A 168 -2.61 -14.88 -10.00
CA PRO A 168 -1.30 -14.77 -9.34
C PRO A 168 -0.61 -13.43 -9.63
N THR A 169 -0.78 -12.89 -10.84
CA THR A 169 -0.23 -11.62 -11.32
C THR A 169 -1.30 -10.86 -12.11
N HIS A 170 -1.28 -9.52 -12.06
CA HIS A 170 -2.31 -8.70 -12.68
C HIS A 170 -1.85 -8.21 -14.05
N GLN A 171 -2.25 -8.87 -15.13
CA GLN A 171 -1.74 -8.62 -16.48
C GLN A 171 -1.79 -7.15 -16.93
N ILE A 172 -2.82 -6.38 -16.58
CA ILE A 172 -2.93 -4.95 -16.98
C ILE A 172 -2.14 -4.01 -16.08
N LEU A 173 -2.33 -4.01 -14.75
CA LEU A 173 -1.45 -3.28 -13.82
C LEU A 173 0.03 -3.61 -14.08
N ASP A 174 0.39 -4.88 -14.29
CA ASP A 174 1.75 -5.30 -14.62
C ASP A 174 2.16 -4.89 -16.05
N ALA A 175 1.22 -4.82 -17.02
CA ALA A 175 1.48 -4.34 -18.38
C ALA A 175 1.65 -2.82 -18.47
N GLU A 176 0.90 -2.07 -17.66
CA GLU A 176 0.98 -0.61 -17.51
C GLU A 176 2.14 -0.19 -16.60
N ASN A 177 2.60 -1.09 -15.71
CA ASN A 177 3.78 -0.90 -14.85
C ASN A 177 5.08 -1.53 -15.41
N LYS A 178 5.06 -2.12 -16.62
CA LYS A 178 6.21 -2.85 -17.22
C LYS A 178 7.58 -2.23 -16.94
N PRO A 179 8.48 -2.96 -16.26
CA PRO A 179 9.85 -3.10 -16.71
C PRO A 179 9.93 -4.31 -17.64
N LEU A 180 10.65 -4.14 -18.75
CA LEU A 180 11.12 -5.24 -19.60
C LEU A 180 11.99 -6.19 -18.77
N THR A 181 11.43 -7.25 -18.18
CA THR A 181 12.24 -8.44 -17.85
C THR A 181 11.35 -9.67 -17.63
N THR A 182 11.48 -10.61 -18.57
CA THR A 182 11.13 -12.02 -18.39
C THR A 182 11.74 -12.56 -17.10
N LEU A 183 10.92 -13.16 -16.24
CA LEU A 183 11.28 -13.89 -15.01
C LEU A 183 12.09 -15.18 -15.27
N ALA A 184 12.91 -15.20 -16.33
CA ALA A 184 13.81 -16.29 -16.67
C ALA A 184 15.17 -15.73 -17.12
N GLY A 185 16.15 -15.81 -16.22
CA GLY A 185 17.56 -15.97 -16.59
C GLY A 185 18.48 -14.75 -16.47
N GLU A 186 18.09 -13.58 -16.96
CA GLU A 186 19.00 -12.41 -16.97
C GLU A 186 18.23 -11.11 -16.73
N GLY A 187 18.52 -10.43 -15.60
CA GLY A 187 18.05 -9.05 -15.35
C GLY A 187 17.22 -8.82 -14.06
N ILE A 188 17.02 -9.83 -13.19
CA ILE A 188 16.36 -9.61 -11.90
C ILE A 188 17.31 -8.84 -10.98
N THR A 189 16.98 -7.57 -10.70
CA THR A 189 17.74 -6.76 -9.75
C THR A 189 17.38 -7.23 -8.34
N SER A 190 18.39 -7.52 -7.52
CA SER A 190 18.21 -7.92 -6.13
C SER A 190 19.16 -7.21 -5.18
N THR A 191 18.79 -7.16 -3.91
CA THR A 191 19.66 -6.66 -2.85
C THR A 191 19.42 -7.44 -1.55
N THR A 192 20.50 -7.73 -0.83
CA THR A 192 20.42 -8.46 0.45
C THR A 192 20.68 -7.50 1.60
N LEU A 193 19.78 -7.52 2.58
CA LEU A 193 19.83 -6.68 3.77
C LEU A 193 20.07 -7.55 5.00
N SER A 194 21.16 -7.28 5.73
CA SER A 194 21.43 -7.99 6.98
C SER A 194 20.43 -7.60 8.06
N LEU A 195 19.96 -8.60 8.82
CA LEU A 195 19.18 -8.42 10.05
C LEU A 195 20.08 -8.17 11.27
N LEU A 196 21.40 -8.26 11.09
CA LEU A 196 22.41 -7.97 12.11
C LEU A 196 22.94 -6.54 11.99
N THR A 197 23.48 -6.05 13.09
CA THR A 197 24.25 -4.81 13.14
C THR A 197 25.63 -4.99 12.49
N ASN A 198 26.35 -3.89 12.29
CA ASN A 198 27.73 -3.91 11.80
C ASN A 198 28.72 -4.66 12.72
N LYS A 199 28.33 -4.95 13.96
CA LYS A 199 29.10 -5.79 14.89
C LYS A 199 28.82 -7.29 14.74
N GLY A 200 27.95 -7.67 13.81
CA GLY A 200 27.51 -9.06 13.62
C GLY A 200 26.57 -9.55 14.74
N GLU A 201 25.95 -8.64 15.48
CA GLU A 201 25.01 -8.92 16.57
C GLU A 201 23.62 -8.34 16.27
N VAL A 202 22.57 -8.88 16.87
CA VAL A 202 21.24 -8.26 16.83
C VAL A 202 21.25 -6.96 17.62
N GLY A 203 20.47 -5.97 17.19
CA GLY A 203 20.30 -4.74 17.96
C GLY A 203 19.48 -4.98 19.23
N GLU A 204 19.87 -4.42 20.37
CA GLU A 204 19.07 -4.52 21.60
C GLU A 204 17.77 -3.71 21.54
N LYS A 205 17.80 -2.58 20.82
CA LYS A 205 16.70 -1.60 20.70
C LYS A 205 16.60 -1.02 19.28
N SER A 206 16.96 -1.82 18.28
CA SER A 206 16.99 -1.48 16.85
C SER A 206 16.74 -2.72 15.99
N GLY A 207 16.47 -2.53 14.71
CA GLY A 207 16.14 -3.63 13.79
C GLY A 207 14.88 -4.37 14.25
N LEU A 208 14.97 -5.70 14.32
CA LEU A 208 13.89 -6.58 14.78
C LEU A 208 13.45 -6.35 16.23
N ASN A 209 14.31 -5.74 17.05
CA ASN A 209 14.03 -5.45 18.48
C ASN A 209 13.75 -3.97 18.73
N TRP A 210 13.40 -3.18 17.72
CA TRP A 210 13.17 -1.75 17.92
C TRP A 210 12.06 -1.43 18.94
N GLY A 211 10.99 -2.23 18.94
CA GLY A 211 9.88 -2.19 19.89
C GLY A 211 10.26 -2.55 21.33
N GLN A 212 11.46 -3.10 21.56
CA GLN A 212 11.91 -3.46 22.91
C GLN A 212 12.22 -2.25 23.81
N ARG A 213 12.23 -1.04 23.25
CA ARG A 213 12.31 0.22 23.99
C ARG A 213 11.14 0.37 24.98
N LYS A 214 11.38 1.14 26.05
CA LYS A 214 10.36 1.41 27.08
C LYS A 214 9.17 2.15 26.46
N GLY A 215 7.94 1.69 26.75
CA GLY A 215 6.70 2.35 26.33
C GLY A 215 6.33 2.19 24.85
N ARG A 216 6.94 1.23 24.15
CA ARG A 216 6.65 0.91 22.75
C ARG A 216 5.89 -0.41 22.64
N ASN A 217 5.19 -0.60 21.53
CA ASN A 217 4.66 -1.91 21.19
C ASN A 217 5.86 -2.84 20.90
N LYS A 218 5.92 -3.97 21.61
CA LYS A 218 7.06 -4.90 21.57
C LYS A 218 7.26 -5.58 20.21
N ASN A 219 6.22 -5.60 19.37
CA ASN A 219 6.30 -6.12 18.01
C ASN A 219 6.91 -5.13 17.03
N GLU A 220 7.08 -3.85 17.36
CA GLU A 220 7.57 -2.90 16.36
C GLU A 220 8.99 -3.24 15.91
N ALA A 221 9.18 -3.34 14.59
CA ALA A 221 10.46 -3.68 13.97
C ALA A 221 10.71 -2.82 12.72
N TYR A 222 11.95 -2.82 12.28
CA TYR A 222 12.33 -2.31 10.96
C TYR A 222 13.47 -3.14 10.38
N ILE A 223 13.58 -3.21 9.06
CA ILE A 223 14.77 -3.73 8.38
C ILE A 223 15.70 -2.55 8.11
N HIS A 224 16.97 -2.66 8.53
CA HIS A 224 17.93 -1.59 8.29
C HIS A 224 18.25 -1.48 6.80
N LEU A 225 18.16 -0.26 6.26
CA LEU A 225 18.55 0.05 4.90
C LEU A 225 19.90 0.80 4.89
N PRO A 226 20.99 0.19 4.41
CA PRO A 226 22.26 0.89 4.25
C PRO A 226 22.16 2.05 3.26
N ALA A 227 22.79 3.18 3.58
CA ALA A 227 22.75 4.39 2.75
C ALA A 227 23.28 4.19 1.32
N LYS A 228 24.14 3.20 1.08
CA LYS A 228 24.58 2.83 -0.28
C LYS A 228 23.43 2.25 -1.10
N ILE A 229 22.58 1.43 -0.47
CA ILE A 229 21.43 0.79 -1.12
C ILE A 229 20.29 1.79 -1.25
N ALA A 230 20.02 2.62 -0.24
CA ALA A 230 19.02 3.70 -0.36
C ALA A 230 19.30 4.61 -1.57
N ARG A 231 20.57 5.01 -1.75
CA ARG A 231 21.00 5.87 -2.87
C ARG A 231 21.12 5.15 -4.22
N SER A 232 20.92 3.82 -4.28
CA SER A 232 21.02 3.06 -5.52
C SER A 232 19.78 3.17 -6.40
N GLY A 233 18.65 3.65 -5.86
CA GLY A 233 17.36 3.64 -6.53
C GLY A 233 16.65 2.27 -6.51
N PHE A 234 17.17 1.29 -5.75
CA PHE A 234 16.56 -0.03 -5.65
C PHE A 234 15.17 0.00 -5.00
N PHE A 235 15.02 0.71 -3.87
CA PHE A 235 13.73 0.90 -3.19
C PHE A 235 13.15 2.29 -3.50
N PRO A 236 11.82 2.44 -3.55
CA PRO A 236 11.22 3.75 -3.72
C PRO A 236 11.42 4.59 -2.45
N LEU A 237 11.90 5.81 -2.64
CA LEU A 237 12.13 6.79 -1.56
C LEU A 237 10.97 7.80 -1.49
N ASN A 238 11.14 8.84 -0.67
CA ASN A 238 10.17 9.93 -0.50
C ASN A 238 8.82 9.47 0.07
N LYS A 239 8.86 8.49 0.99
CA LYS A 239 7.69 7.91 1.66
C LYS A 239 6.69 7.23 0.71
N GLN A 240 7.11 6.87 -0.50
CA GLN A 240 6.33 5.99 -1.36
C GLN A 240 6.18 4.62 -0.71
N HIS A 241 5.00 4.03 -0.84
CA HIS A 241 4.72 2.69 -0.32
C HIS A 241 4.89 1.66 -1.44
N PHE A 242 5.27 0.45 -1.07
CA PHE A 242 5.42 -0.66 -2.01
C PHE A 242 4.96 -1.96 -1.36
N THR A 243 4.43 -2.85 -2.18
CA THR A 243 3.96 -4.16 -1.78
C THR A 243 5.09 -5.16 -1.87
N VAL A 244 5.19 -6.03 -0.87
CA VAL A 244 6.18 -7.10 -0.80
C VAL A 244 5.46 -8.42 -0.63
N ILE A 245 5.70 -9.34 -1.55
CA ILE A 245 5.27 -10.74 -1.43
C ILE A 245 6.43 -11.52 -0.83
N THR A 246 6.19 -12.25 0.25
CA THR A 246 7.24 -13.02 0.93
C THR A 246 7.35 -14.44 0.38
N ASP A 247 8.46 -15.11 0.64
CA ASP A 247 8.69 -16.50 0.21
C ASP A 247 7.67 -17.51 0.75
N ASP A 248 7.02 -17.20 1.87
CA ASP A 248 5.95 -17.98 2.49
C ASP A 248 4.54 -17.46 2.15
N GLY A 249 4.43 -16.57 1.14
CA GLY A 249 3.15 -16.15 0.58
C GLY A 249 2.41 -15.05 1.35
N HIS A 250 3.05 -14.39 2.32
CA HIS A 250 2.47 -13.21 2.96
C HIS A 250 2.64 -11.95 2.10
N THR A 251 1.66 -11.06 2.18
CA THR A 251 1.71 -9.73 1.56
C THR A 251 1.97 -8.65 2.63
N LEU A 252 3.02 -7.85 2.45
CA LEU A 252 3.39 -6.74 3.35
C LEU A 252 3.42 -5.40 2.60
N LEU A 253 2.76 -4.38 3.15
CA LEU A 253 2.90 -2.99 2.69
C LEU A 253 4.07 -2.34 3.41
N LEU A 254 5.10 -1.92 2.68
CA LEU A 254 6.31 -1.33 3.22
C LEU A 254 6.56 0.09 2.69
N ARG A 255 7.40 0.84 3.40
CA ARG A 255 7.99 2.10 2.95
C ARG A 255 9.39 2.29 3.50
N VAL A 256 10.19 3.09 2.79
CA VAL A 256 11.46 3.60 3.32
C VAL A 256 11.21 4.88 4.12
N GLU A 257 11.75 4.96 5.34
CA GLU A 257 11.62 6.13 6.19
C GLU A 257 12.76 6.28 7.22
N GLN A 258 12.51 7.16 8.21
CA GLN A 258 13.46 7.67 9.21
C GLN A 258 14.57 8.56 8.64
N GLN A 259 15.34 9.16 9.55
CA GLN A 259 16.46 10.03 9.19
C GLN A 259 17.45 9.29 8.27
N ASN A 260 17.71 9.87 7.10
CA ASN A 260 18.60 9.38 6.06
C ASN A 260 18.14 8.06 5.41
N ASP A 261 16.83 7.80 5.33
CA ASP A 261 16.26 6.65 4.60
C ASP A 261 16.82 5.30 5.08
N LYS A 262 17.04 5.20 6.39
CA LYS A 262 17.81 4.10 7.01
C LYS A 262 16.97 2.88 7.42
N ALA A 263 15.66 2.95 7.26
CA ALA A 263 14.73 1.94 7.76
C ALA A 263 13.64 1.64 6.74
N ILE A 264 13.39 0.35 6.51
CA ILE A 264 12.19 -0.16 5.85
C ILE A 264 11.22 -0.62 6.94
N THR A 265 9.97 -0.17 6.84
CA THR A 265 8.93 -0.34 7.87
C THR A 265 7.57 -0.53 7.22
N THR A 266 6.60 -1.01 7.99
CA THR A 266 5.17 -1.01 7.63
C THR A 266 4.53 0.34 8.01
N PRO A 267 3.90 1.08 7.07
CA PRO A 267 3.57 2.50 7.26
C PRO A 267 2.47 2.76 8.29
N LEU A 268 1.50 1.87 8.42
CA LEU A 268 0.33 2.05 9.29
C LEU A 268 0.54 1.43 10.68
N SER A 269 1.39 0.40 10.80
CA SER A 269 1.79 -0.18 12.07
C SER A 269 3.11 -0.93 11.96
N ASN A 270 4.19 -0.38 12.54
CA ASN A 270 5.52 -1.02 12.57
C ASN A 270 5.52 -2.42 13.23
N ALA A 271 4.44 -2.79 13.94
CA ALA A 271 4.29 -4.09 14.58
C ALA A 271 4.15 -5.23 13.57
N GLN A 272 3.48 -5.01 12.44
CA GLN A 272 3.23 -6.03 11.41
C GLN A 272 4.54 -6.69 10.94
N LEU A 273 5.57 -5.87 10.69
CA LEU A 273 6.87 -6.39 10.25
C LEU A 273 7.55 -7.26 11.32
N GLY A 274 7.41 -6.90 12.60
CA GLY A 274 8.02 -7.69 13.67
C GLY A 274 7.18 -8.89 14.11
N GLU A 275 5.87 -8.88 13.90
CA GLU A 275 5.01 -10.07 14.01
C GLU A 275 5.41 -11.09 12.96
N TYR A 276 5.54 -10.67 11.71
CA TYR A 276 6.02 -11.51 10.61
C TYR A 276 7.36 -12.20 10.97
N PHE A 277 8.40 -11.44 11.30
CA PHE A 277 9.71 -12.04 11.61
C PHE A 277 9.67 -12.93 12.86
N ARG A 278 8.91 -12.59 13.90
CA ARG A 278 8.81 -13.45 15.10
C ARG A 278 8.14 -14.76 14.77
N ASN A 279 7.05 -14.75 13.99
CA ASN A 279 6.36 -15.95 13.55
C ASN A 279 7.29 -16.84 12.69
N ARG A 280 8.03 -16.26 11.74
CA ARG A 280 9.04 -16.96 10.93
C ARG A 280 10.09 -17.67 11.77
N LEU A 281 10.49 -17.05 12.89
CA LEU A 281 11.49 -17.59 13.82
C LEU A 281 10.89 -18.52 14.89
N GLY A 282 9.58 -18.80 14.85
CA GLY A 282 8.90 -19.60 15.87
C GLY A 282 8.84 -18.92 17.25
N LEU A 283 8.95 -17.59 17.30
CA LEU A 283 8.92 -16.79 18.51
C LEU A 283 7.52 -16.21 18.76
N GLY A 284 7.14 -16.09 20.03
CA GLY A 284 5.90 -15.41 20.39
C GLY A 284 5.94 -13.91 20.13
N ASN A 285 4.77 -13.32 19.89
CA ASN A 285 4.62 -11.87 19.77
C ASN A 285 5.25 -11.12 20.96
N GLY A 286 6.04 -10.10 20.65
CA GLY A 286 6.75 -9.26 21.61
C GLY A 286 8.06 -9.84 22.15
N ALA A 287 8.42 -11.07 21.77
CA ALA A 287 9.69 -11.68 22.19
C ALA A 287 10.90 -10.87 21.71
N PHE A 288 11.98 -10.93 22.48
CA PHE A 288 13.27 -10.41 22.06
C PHE A 288 13.90 -11.40 21.08
N VAL A 289 14.25 -10.94 19.88
CA VAL A 289 14.95 -11.73 18.88
C VAL A 289 16.43 -11.72 19.19
N THR A 290 17.00 -12.88 19.51
CA THR A 290 18.43 -13.06 19.73
C THR A 290 19.15 -13.40 18.42
N LYS A 291 20.47 -13.25 18.41
CA LYS A 291 21.29 -13.76 17.30
C LYS A 291 21.16 -15.27 17.15
N GLN A 292 21.03 -16.00 18.27
CA GLN A 292 20.88 -17.45 18.24
C GLN A 292 19.58 -17.87 17.56
N ASP A 293 18.49 -17.09 17.68
CA ASP A 293 17.23 -17.38 16.98
C ASP A 293 17.41 -17.34 15.46
N LEU A 294 18.13 -16.32 14.95
CA LEU A 294 18.46 -16.21 13.52
C LEU A 294 19.39 -17.34 13.05
N LEU A 295 20.37 -17.72 13.87
CA LEU A 295 21.29 -18.82 13.56
C LEU A 295 20.58 -20.18 13.58
N ASN A 296 19.68 -20.41 14.54
CA ASN A 296 18.86 -21.62 14.63
C ASN A 296 17.90 -21.73 13.46
N TYR A 297 17.33 -20.60 13.04
CA TYR A 297 16.51 -20.52 11.83
C TYR A 297 17.33 -20.87 10.58
N GLY A 298 18.60 -20.46 10.53
CA GLY A 298 19.55 -20.77 9.46
C GLY A 298 19.88 -19.59 8.56
N ARG A 299 19.35 -18.39 8.85
CA ARG A 299 19.56 -17.19 8.02
C ARG A 299 19.56 -15.91 8.85
N THR A 300 20.44 -14.97 8.50
CA THR A 300 20.66 -13.70 9.23
C THR A 300 20.43 -12.44 8.38
N ASP A 301 19.83 -12.61 7.20
CA ASP A 301 19.57 -11.57 6.22
C ASP A 301 18.28 -11.87 5.46
N VAL A 302 17.79 -10.89 4.70
CA VAL A 302 16.68 -11.06 3.74
C VAL A 302 17.11 -10.55 2.38
N THR A 303 16.67 -11.21 1.32
CA THR A 303 16.93 -10.79 -0.05
C THR A 303 15.66 -10.22 -0.67
N PHE A 304 15.74 -9.00 -1.19
CA PHE A 304 14.66 -8.40 -1.98
C PHE A 304 14.97 -8.53 -3.46
N TYR A 305 13.94 -8.84 -4.24
CA TYR A 305 13.95 -8.85 -5.69
C TYR A 305 12.94 -7.82 -6.18
N LYS A 306 13.37 -6.92 -7.06
CA LYS A 306 12.48 -5.90 -7.64
C LYS A 306 11.65 -6.54 -8.75
N ILE A 307 10.32 -6.51 -8.63
CA ILE A 307 9.39 -6.97 -9.67
C ILE A 307 9.06 -5.78 -10.57
N ASP A 308 8.58 -4.69 -9.98
CA ASP A 308 8.33 -3.40 -10.63
C ASP A 308 8.60 -2.23 -9.66
N ASP A 309 8.11 -1.03 -9.96
CA ASP A 309 8.33 0.16 -9.11
C ASP A 309 7.53 0.15 -7.79
N GLU A 310 6.44 -0.62 -7.71
CA GLU A 310 5.50 -0.73 -6.60
C GLU A 310 5.43 -2.13 -5.97
N GLN A 311 6.09 -3.14 -6.56
CA GLN A 311 6.06 -4.55 -6.13
C GLN A 311 7.46 -5.18 -6.03
N TYR A 312 7.68 -5.92 -4.94
CA TYR A 312 8.91 -6.65 -4.66
C TYR A 312 8.60 -8.05 -4.14
N PHE A 313 9.55 -8.96 -4.30
CA PHE A 313 9.55 -10.24 -3.61
C PHE A 313 10.62 -10.20 -2.49
N MET A 314 10.29 -10.68 -1.29
CA MET A 314 11.23 -10.81 -0.17
C MET A 314 11.43 -12.27 0.19
N ASP A 315 12.67 -12.72 0.02
CA ASP A 315 13.11 -14.05 0.38
C ASP A 315 13.79 -14.06 1.76
N PHE A 316 13.21 -14.82 2.67
CA PHE A 316 13.78 -15.19 3.97
C PHE A 316 13.85 -16.72 4.17
N HIS A 317 13.73 -17.52 3.11
CA HIS A 317 13.78 -18.99 3.15
C HIS A 317 15.17 -19.53 3.59
N VAL A 318 15.23 -20.79 4.05
CA VAL A 318 16.45 -21.54 4.40
C VAL A 318 16.50 -22.85 3.64
#